data_AF-A0A6B3GWK0-F1
#
_entry.id   AF-A0A6B3GWK0-F1
#
_cell.length_a   1.000
_cell.length_b   1.000
_cell.length_c   1.000
_cell.angle_alpha   90.00
_cell.angle_beta   90.00
_cell.angle_gamma   90.00
#
_symmetry.space_group_name_H-M   'P 1'
#
loop_
_entity.id
_entity.type
_entity.pdbx_description
1 polymer ?
#
loop_
_entity_poly.entity_id
_entity_poly.type
_entity_poly.pdbx_seq_one_letter_code
_entity_poly.pdbx_strand_id
1 'polypeptide(L)' 'MDTPLSTIAVVGLGTMGTGIAEVLALAGREVIGIDISEAAVLGAVASLEASTARAVGRGRITEEERAAALARF' A
#
# COMPACT_ATOMS: atom_id res chain seq x y z
N MET A 1 11.91 -18.21 3.40
CA MET A 1 11.05 -18.89 2.41
C MET A 1 10.83 -17.88 1.30
N ASP A 2 11.18 -18.20 0.06
CA ASP A 2 10.88 -17.33 -1.07
C ASP A 2 9.37 -17.24 -1.20
N THR A 3 8.79 -16.07 -0.92
CA THR A 3 7.37 -15.82 -1.11
C THR A 3 7.11 -15.76 -2.61
N PRO A 4 6.33 -16.67 -3.20
CA PRO A 4 5.97 -16.57 -4.61
C PRO A 4 5.27 -15.23 -4.85
N LEU A 5 5.60 -14.53 -5.95
CA LEU A 5 5.09 -13.19 -6.30
C LEU A 5 5.57 -12.07 -5.35
N SER A 6 6.90 -11.93 -5.17
CA SER A 6 7.51 -10.91 -4.31
C SER A 6 7.17 -9.47 -4.71
N THR A 7 6.98 -9.22 -6.00
CA THR A 7 6.70 -7.90 -6.58
C THR A 7 5.43 -7.96 -7.42
N ILE A 8 4.50 -7.04 -7.19
CA ILE A 8 3.20 -7.00 -7.86
C ILE A 8 2.95 -5.60 -8.41
N ALA A 9 2.57 -5.50 -9.68
CA ALA A 9 2.11 -4.24 -10.26
C ALA A 9 0.59 -4.09 -10.10
N VAL A 10 0.14 -2.92 -9.65
CA VAL A 10 -1.27 -2.54 -9.59
C VAL A 10 -1.50 -1.41 -10.59
N VAL A 11 -2.26 -1.72 -11.66
CA VAL A 11 -2.56 -0.77 -12.73
C VAL A 11 -3.94 -0.15 -12.50
N GLY A 12 -3.95 1.16 -12.31
CA GLY A 12 -5.10 1.95 -11.86
C GLY A 12 -5.06 2.14 -10.34
N LEU A 13 -4.99 3.40 -9.89
CA LEU A 13 -4.86 3.82 -8.49
C LEU A 13 -6.08 4.63 -8.01
N GLY A 14 -7.26 4.29 -8.54
CA GLY A 14 -8.54 4.67 -7.94
C GLY A 14 -8.82 3.92 -6.64
N THR A 15 -10.04 4.03 -6.10
CA THR A 15 -10.42 3.46 -4.80
C THR A 15 -10.04 1.98 -4.63
N MET A 16 -10.31 1.14 -5.64
CA MET A 16 -10.01 -0.29 -5.57
C MET A 16 -8.52 -0.57 -5.69
N GLY A 17 -7.82 0.11 -6.60
CA GLY A 17 -6.38 -0.09 -6.81
C GLY A 17 -5.57 0.26 -5.57
N THR A 18 -5.89 1.39 -4.94
CA THR A 18 -5.29 1.81 -3.67
C THR A 18 -5.54 0.80 -2.56
N GLY A 19 -6.75 0.26 -2.44
CA GLY A 19 -7.06 -0.77 -1.45
C GLY A 19 -6.32 -2.09 -1.70
N ILE A 20 -6.19 -2.50 -2.97
CA ILE A 20 -5.41 -3.69 -3.36
C ILE A 20 -3.94 -3.48 -3.00
N ALA A 21 -3.38 -2.32 -3.32
CA ALA A 21 -1.99 -1.97 -3.01
C ALA A 21 -1.72 -2.01 -1.50
N GLU A 22 -2.60 -1.42 -0.68
CA GLU A 22 -2.47 -1.44 0.79
C GLU A 22 -2.43 -2.87 1.34
N VAL A 23 -3.35 -3.74 0.92
CA VAL A 23 -3.40 -5.12 1.40
C VAL A 23 -2.14 -5.91 1.02
N LEU A 24 -1.63 -5.72 -0.20
CA LEU A 24 -0.43 -6.40 -0.67
C LEU A 24 0.83 -5.91 0.06
N ALA A 25 0.94 -4.60 0.28
CA ALA A 25 2.06 -4.00 1.01
C ALA A 25 2.09 -4.45 2.49
N LEU A 26 0.92 -4.49 3.14
CA LEU A 26 0.78 -5.04 4.50
C LEU A 26 1.05 -6.55 4.57
N ALA A 27 0.77 -7.29 3.50
CA ALA A 27 1.14 -8.70 3.37
C ALA A 27 2.64 -8.92 3.10
N GLY A 28 3.44 -7.85 3.08
CA GLY A 28 4.90 -7.91 2.92
C GLY A 28 5.38 -8.06 1.49
N ARG A 29 4.57 -7.64 0.51
CA ARG A 29 4.93 -7.67 -0.92
C ARG A 29 5.34 -6.29 -1.40
N GLU A 30 6.31 -6.23 -2.31
CA GLU A 30 6.64 -5.01 -3.05
C GLU A 30 5.52 -4.72 -4.04
N VAL A 31 5.03 -3.49 -4.06
CA VAL A 31 3.91 -3.07 -4.90
C VAL A 31 4.35 -1.92 -5.79
N ILE A 32 4.16 -2.07 -7.09
CA ILE A 32 4.40 -1.01 -8.07
C ILE A 32 3.05 -0.45 -8.49
N GLY A 33 2.69 0.72 -7.95
CA GLY A 33 1.48 1.44 -8.36
C GLY A 33 1.67 2.17 -9.69
N ILE A 34 0.77 1.96 -10.65
CA ILE A 34 0.83 2.58 -11.98
C ILE A 34 -0.52 3.23 -12.26
N ASP A 35 -0.50 4.53 -12.57
CA ASP A 35 -1.67 5.24 -13.09
C ASP A 35 -1.23 6.24 -14.17
N ILE A 36 -2.14 6.58 -15.08
CA ILE A 36 -1.92 7.62 -16.09
C ILE A 36 -2.03 9.03 -15.49
N SER A 37 -2.66 9.14 -14.33
CA SER A 37 -2.89 10.40 -13.61
C SER A 37 -1.93 10.54 -12.44
N GLU A 38 -1.09 11.56 -12.48
CA GLU A 38 -0.22 11.92 -11.34
C GLU A 38 -1.04 12.20 -10.07
N ALA A 39 -2.20 12.83 -10.21
CA ALA A 39 -3.10 13.07 -9.08
C ALA A 39 -3.63 11.77 -8.45
N ALA A 40 -3.83 10.72 -9.24
CA ALA A 40 -4.23 9.41 -8.72
C ALA A 40 -3.08 8.74 -7.96
N VAL A 41 -1.84 8.85 -8.45
CA VAL A 41 -0.64 8.35 -7.76
C VAL A 41 -0.48 9.03 -6.40
N LEU A 42 -0.47 10.37 -6.36
CA LEU A 42 -0.35 11.13 -5.13
C LEU A 42 -1.51 10.86 -4.16
N GLY A 43 -2.72 10.74 -4.71
CA GLY A 43 -3.92 10.39 -3.94
C GLY A 43 -3.84 9.00 -3.31
N ALA A 44 -3.27 8.02 -4.00
CA ALA A 44 -3.07 6.67 -3.47
C ALA A 44 -2.06 6.66 -2.33
N VAL A 45 -0.91 7.33 -2.49
CA VAL A 45 0.10 7.48 -1.43
C VAL A 45 -0.51 8.09 -0.18
N ALA A 46 -1.18 9.25 -0.31
CA ALA A 46 -1.84 9.91 0.82
C ALA A 46 -2.93 9.04 1.47
N SER A 47 -3.65 8.26 0.65
CA SER A 47 -4.67 7.35 1.15
C SER A 47 -4.08 6.20 1.97
N LEU A 48 -2.98 5.60 1.52
CA LEU A 48 -2.24 4.57 2.25
C LEU A 48 -1.66 5.11 3.56
N GLU A 49 -1.06 6.30 3.54
CA GLU A 49 -0.54 6.93 4.75
C GLU A 49 -1.63 7.15 5.80
N ALA A 50 -2.79 7.65 5.36
CA ALA A 50 -3.92 7.95 6.23
C ALA A 50 -4.62 6.67 6.74
N SER A 51 -4.79 5.65 5.89
CA SER A 51 -5.43 4.38 6.28
C SER A 51 -4.59 3.60 7.27
N THR A 52 -3.28 3.50 7.01
CA THR A 52 -2.33 2.82 7.90
C THR A 52 -2.18 3.55 9.23
N ALA A 53 -2.12 4.89 9.24
CA ALA A 53 -2.12 5.66 10.48
C ALA A 53 -3.39 5.40 11.32
N ARG A 54 -4.57 5.35 10.67
CA ARG A 54 -5.82 4.96 11.35
C ARG A 54 -5.79 3.50 11.85
N ALA A 55 -5.11 2.60 11.14
CA ALA A 55 -4.97 1.21 11.57
C ALA A 55 -4.09 1.08 12.83
N VAL A 56 -2.98 1.84 12.90
CA VAL A 56 -2.15 1.98 14.11
C VAL A 56 -2.96 2.56 15.26
N GLY A 57 -3.68 3.68 15.04
CA GLY A 57 -4.51 4.30 16.08
C GLY A 57 -5.63 3.40 16.62
N ARG A 58 -6.02 2.35 15.88
CA ARG A 58 -6.97 1.31 16.32
C ARG A 58 -6.29 0.05 16.87
N GLY A 59 -4.97 0.02 16.98
CA GLY A 59 -4.20 -1.14 17.43
C GLY A 59 -4.29 -2.35 16.51
N ARG A 60 -4.59 -2.16 15.21
CA ARG A 60 -4.68 -3.28 14.25
C ARG A 60 -3.34 -3.68 13.66
N ILE A 61 -2.42 -2.72 13.57
CA ILE A 61 -1.02 -2.90 13.15
C ILE A 61 -0.15 -2.02 14.05
N THR A 62 1.15 -2.34 14.10
CA THR A 62 2.20 -1.58 14.79
C THR A 62 2.73 -0.44 13.91
N GLU A 63 3.47 0.50 14.51
CA GLU A 63 4.12 1.57 13.73
C GLU A 63 5.22 1.02 12.84
N GLU A 64 5.91 -0.04 13.27
CA GLU A 64 6.91 -0.77 12.49
C GLU A 64 6.29 -1.44 11.25
N GLU A 65 5.15 -2.11 11.42
CA GLU A 65 4.41 -2.71 10.29
C GLU A 65 3.92 -1.63 9.31
N ARG A 66 3.47 -0.49 9.83
CA ARG A 66 3.09 0.68 9.00
C ARG A 66 4.27 1.19 8.19
N ALA A 67 5.40 1.46 8.84
CA ALA A 67 6.60 1.96 8.16
C ALA A 67 7.09 0.96 7.10
N ALA A 68 7.06 -0.33 7.41
CA ALA A 68 7.42 -1.38 6.46
C ALA A 68 6.44 -1.46 5.28
N ALA A 69 5.14 -1.27 5.49
CA ALA A 69 4.17 -1.28 4.39
C ALA A 69 4.36 -0.06 3.46
N LEU A 70 4.57 1.12 4.01
CA LEU A 70 4.79 2.35 3.22
C LEU A 70 6.10 2.30 2.43
N ALA A 71 7.12 1.60 2.94
CA ALA A 71 8.38 1.42 2.21
C ALA A 71 8.27 0.46 1.01
N ARG A 72 7.19 -0.31 0.92
CA ARG A 72 6.95 -1.30 -0.15
C ARG A 72 6.02 -0.82 -1.26
N PHE A 73 5.47 0.38 -1.16
CA PHE A 73 4.53 0.95 -2.14
C PHE A 73 5.09 2.23 -2.76
#